data_AF-A0A9C7GBS7-F1
#
_entry.id   AF-A0A9C7GBS7-F1
#
_cell.length_a   1.000
_cell.length_b   1.000
_cell.length_c   1.000
_cell.angle_alpha   90.00
_cell.angle_beta   90.00
_cell.angle_gamma   90.00
#
_symmetry.space_group_name_H-M   'P 1'
#
loop_
_entity.id
_entity.type
_entity.pdbx_description
1 polymer ?
#
loop_
_entity_poly.entity_id
_entity_poly.type
_entity_poly.pdbx_seq_one_letter_code
_entity_poly.pdbx_strand_id
1 'polypeptide(L)'
;MFTTIFFTVVIMIPLYGLLIWTFYYPEESMLFGKRWMYKEEPEISSAAIRYTKFASMTAMIGLPIVLISFIFEIFVLRLVLVLIPLVIILGAIKIFSDNKD
;
A
#
# COMPACT_ATOMS: atom_id res chain seq x y z
N MET A 1 14.42 16.53 16.27
CA MET A 1 13.44 15.52 16.75
C MET A 1 12.01 16.02 16.63
N PHE A 2 11.59 17.08 17.34
CA PHE A 2 10.21 17.61 17.26
C PHE A 2 9.78 17.99 15.83
N THR A 3 10.57 18.83 15.14
CA THR A 3 10.29 19.25 13.77
C THR A 3 10.16 18.07 12.80
N THR A 4 11.03 17.06 12.95
CA THR A 4 10.99 15.83 12.15
C THR A 4 9.69 15.08 12.36
N ILE A 5 9.29 14.84 13.63
CA ILE A 5 8.04 14.14 13.97
C ILE A 5 6.84 14.91 13.44
N PHE A 6 6.82 16.24 13.59
CA PHE A 6 5.74 17.09 13.10
C PHE A 6 5.53 16.92 11.58
N PHE A 7 6.58 17.09 10.78
CA PHE A 7 6.48 16.93 9.33
C PHE A 7 6.13 15.50 8.93
N THR A 8 6.67 14.49 9.61
CA THR A 8 6.30 13.08 9.37
C THR A 8 4.80 12.87 9.58
N VAL A 9 4.23 13.30 10.71
CA VAL A 9 2.79 13.13 10.98
C VAL A 9 1.93 13.87 9.95
N VAL A 10 2.29 15.11 9.59
CA VAL A 10 1.55 15.90 8.60
C VAL A 10 1.51 15.22 7.24
N ILE A 11 2.62 14.61 6.78
CA ILE A 11 2.68 13.86 5.52
C ILE A 11 1.94 12.53 5.62
N MET A 12 1.92 11.92 6.80
CA MET A 12 1.26 10.63 7.02
C MET A 12 -0.27 10.70 6.92
N ILE A 13 -0.88 11.83 7.27
CA ILE A 13 -2.33 12.02 7.21
C ILE A 13 -2.87 11.82 5.78
N PRO A 14 -2.42 12.56 4.74
CA PRO A 14 -2.89 12.36 3.38
C PRO A 14 -2.48 11.00 2.82
N LEU A 15 -1.31 10.47 3.22
CA LEU A 15 -0.87 9.14 2.79
C LEU A 15 -1.81 8.04 3.30
N TYR A 16 -2.22 8.09 4.57
CA TYR A 16 -3.22 7.18 5.11
C TYR A 16 -4.59 7.37 4.45
N GLY A 17 -4.99 8.61 4.20
CA GLY A 17 -6.20 8.90 3.43
C GLY A 17 -6.20 8.21 2.07
N LEU A 18 -5.08 8.30 1.33
CA LEU A 18 -4.90 7.61 0.05
C LEU A 18 -4.93 6.08 0.18
N LEU A 19 -4.26 5.51 1.19
CA LEU A 19 -4.26 4.06 1.41
C LEU A 19 -5.65 3.52 1.76
N ILE A 20 -6.37 4.23 2.63
CA ILE A 20 -7.75 3.90 3.00
C ILE A 20 -8.65 4.01 1.77
N TRP A 21 -8.53 5.09 1.00
CA TRP A 21 -9.30 5.27 -0.23
C TRP A 21 -9.01 4.16 -1.25
N THR A 22 -7.74 3.78 -1.42
CA THR A 22 -7.30 2.67 -2.28
C THR A 22 -7.89 1.32 -1.84
N PHE A 23 -8.06 1.11 -0.53
CA PHE A 23 -8.64 -0.12 0.00
C PHE A 23 -10.15 -0.22 -0.30
N TYR A 24 -10.90 0.87 -0.11
CA TYR A 24 -12.35 0.90 -0.31
C TYR A 24 -12.75 1.05 -1.77
N TYR A 25 -12.02 1.86 -2.55
CA TYR A 25 -12.29 2.18 -3.94
C TYR A 25 -11.06 1.88 -4.83
N PRO A 26 -10.64 0.60 -4.91
CA PRO A 26 -9.43 0.21 -5.62
C PRO A 26 -9.47 0.57 -7.10
N GLU A 27 -10.61 0.38 -7.79
CA GLU A 27 -10.77 0.69 -9.21
C GLU A 27 -10.50 2.16 -9.51
N GLU A 28 -11.21 3.04 -8.79
CA GLU A 28 -11.03 4.50 -8.88
C GLU A 28 -9.59 4.92 -8.57
N SER A 29 -8.99 4.32 -7.53
CA SER A 29 -7.61 4.64 -7.15
C SER A 29 -6.57 4.18 -8.18
N MET A 30 -6.81 3.06 -8.88
CA MET A 30 -5.91 2.54 -9.92
C MET A 30 -5.96 3.39 -11.20
N LEU A 31 -7.11 3.99 -11.49
CA LEU A 31 -7.31 4.88 -12.64
C LEU A 31 -7.06 6.35 -12.33
N PHE A 32 -6.77 6.69 -11.06
CA PHE A 32 -6.49 8.06 -10.65
C PHE A 32 -5.34 8.65 -11.46
N GLY A 33 -5.62 9.76 -12.16
CA GLY A 33 -4.66 10.43 -13.03
C GLY A 33 -4.32 9.70 -14.34
N LYS A 34 -4.97 8.57 -14.65
CA LYS A 34 -4.73 7.77 -15.86
C LYS A 34 -5.93 7.65 -16.79
N ARG A 35 -7.15 7.98 -16.33
CA ARG A 35 -8.38 7.88 -17.14
C ARG A 35 -8.28 8.57 -18.52
N TRP A 36 -7.61 9.73 -18.58
CA TRP A 36 -7.46 10.51 -19.80
C TRP A 36 -6.60 9.84 -20.89
N MET A 37 -5.83 8.79 -20.57
CA MET A 37 -5.02 8.06 -21.55
C MET A 37 -5.81 7.07 -22.40
N TYR A 38 -7.01 6.69 -21.96
CA TYR A 38 -7.81 5.65 -22.61
C TYR A 38 -8.94 6.26 -23.43
N LYS A 39 -9.27 5.61 -24.56
CA LYS A 39 -10.38 6.05 -25.42
C LYS A 39 -11.76 5.73 -24.83
N GLU A 40 -11.82 4.68 -24.01
CA GLU A 40 -13.00 4.14 -23.36
C GLU A 40 -12.66 3.85 -21.89
N GLU A 41 -13.66 3.62 -21.04
CA GLU A 41 -13.42 3.32 -19.61
C GLU A 41 -12.65 2.00 -19.50
N PRO A 42 -11.43 1.99 -18.93
CA PRO A 42 -10.62 0.79 -18.85
C PRO A 42 -11.18 -0.20 -17.82
N GLU A 43 -11.45 -1.43 -18.26
CA GLU A 43 -11.85 -2.52 -17.38
C GLU A 43 -10.63 -3.07 -16.61
N ILE A 44 -10.79 -3.27 -15.30
CA ILE A 44 -9.71 -3.75 -14.43
C ILE A 44 -9.99 -5.19 -14.00
N SER A 45 -8.97 -6.04 -14.08
CA SER A 45 -9.09 -7.43 -13.69
C SER A 45 -9.40 -7.62 -12.21
N SER A 46 -10.15 -8.68 -11.89
CA SER A 46 -10.52 -9.02 -10.51
C SER A 46 -9.29 -9.27 -9.62
N ALA A 47 -8.24 -9.90 -10.17
CA ALA A 47 -6.96 -10.07 -9.47
C ALA A 47 -6.25 -8.74 -9.18
N ALA A 48 -6.24 -7.78 -10.11
CA ALA A 48 -5.63 -6.48 -9.86
C ALA A 48 -6.36 -5.72 -8.74
N ILE A 49 -7.69 -5.80 -8.70
CA ILE A 49 -8.52 -5.26 -7.62
C ILE A 49 -8.16 -5.92 -6.28
N ARG A 50 -8.13 -7.26 -6.23
CA ARG A 50 -7.80 -8.01 -5.00
C ARG A 50 -6.38 -7.72 -4.51
N TYR A 51 -5.41 -7.66 -5.43
CA TYR A 51 -4.03 -7.33 -5.11
C TYR A 51 -3.90 -5.90 -4.58
N THR A 52 -4.60 -4.93 -5.17
CA THR A 52 -4.58 -3.53 -4.71
C THR A 52 -5.15 -3.36 -3.31
N LYS A 53 -6.26 -4.07 -3.00
CA LYS A 53 -6.79 -4.14 -1.62
C LYS A 53 -5.80 -4.78 -0.65
N PHE A 54 -5.17 -5.89 -1.06
CA PHE A 54 -4.18 -6.56 -0.24
C PHE A 54 -2.96 -5.67 0.03
N ALA A 55 -2.38 -5.06 -1.02
CA ALA A 55 -1.23 -4.19 -0.92
C ALA A 55 -1.49 -2.95 -0.06
N SER A 56 -2.66 -2.31 -0.22
CA SER A 56 -3.05 -1.17 0.63
C SER A 56 -3.22 -1.58 2.09
N MET A 57 -3.81 -2.74 2.37
CA MET A 57 -3.90 -3.29 3.73
C MET A 57 -2.53 -3.59 4.34
N THR A 58 -1.65 -4.27 3.59
CA THR A 58 -0.28 -4.56 4.04
C THR A 58 0.49 -3.28 4.30
N ALA A 59 0.35 -2.26 3.43
CA ALA A 59 0.96 -0.95 3.64
C ALA A 59 0.43 -0.26 4.90
N MET A 60 -0.88 -0.25 5.13
CA MET A 60 -1.47 0.36 6.35
C MET A 60 -0.93 -0.24 7.66
N ILE A 61 -0.57 -1.53 7.66
CA ILE A 61 0.02 -2.22 8.83
C ILE A 61 1.54 -2.04 8.87
N GLY A 62 2.22 -2.15 7.74
CA GLY A 62 3.68 -2.08 7.66
C GLY A 62 4.24 -0.69 7.92
N LEU A 63 3.53 0.35 7.47
CA LEU A 63 4.02 1.72 7.50
C LEU A 63 4.25 2.27 8.94
N PRO A 64 3.38 2.04 9.94
CA PRO A 64 3.66 2.36 11.34
C PRO A 64 4.90 1.66 11.89
N ILE A 65 5.07 0.39 11.56
CA ILE A 65 6.22 -0.41 12.02
C ILE A 65 7.51 0.20 11.47
N VAL A 66 7.49 0.58 10.19
CA VAL A 66 8.60 1.28 9.53
C VAL A 66 8.90 2.60 10.25
N LEU A 67 7.89 3.45 10.46
CA LEU A 67 8.08 4.76 11.10
C LEU A 67 8.64 4.65 12.52
N ILE A 68 8.10 3.74 13.33
CA ILE A 68 8.58 3.52 14.71
C ILE A 68 10.03 3.02 14.67
N SER A 69 10.36 2.09 13.77
CA SER A 69 11.73 1.58 13.62
C SER A 69 12.73 2.69 13.28
N PHE A 70 12.35 3.63 12.42
CA PHE A 70 13.19 4.77 12.04
C PHE A 70 13.33 5.81 13.15
N ILE A 71 12.24 6.15 13.86
CA ILE A 71 12.24 7.18 14.92
C ILE A 71 13.04 6.73 16.15
N PHE A 72 12.90 5.46 16.55
CA PHE A 72 13.53 4.93 17.78
C PHE A 72 14.84 4.18 17.52
N GLU A 73 15.31 4.14 16.27
CA GLU A 73 16.54 3.44 15.86
C GLU A 73 16.61 1.97 16.32
N ILE A 74 15.45 1.31 16.45
CA ILE A 74 15.36 -0.06 16.95
C ILE A 74 15.80 -1.02 15.84
N PHE A 75 17.04 -1.51 15.95
CA PHE A 75 17.66 -2.39 14.95
C PHE A 75 16.86 -3.68 14.70
N VAL A 76 16.28 -4.27 15.74
CA VAL A 76 15.48 -5.50 15.62
C VAL A 76 14.24 -5.30 14.73
N LEU A 77 13.59 -4.14 14.82
CA LEU A 77 12.45 -3.81 13.95
C LEU A 77 12.86 -3.61 12.49
N ARG A 78 14.13 -3.25 12.21
CA ARG A 78 14.63 -3.15 10.83
C ARG A 78 14.69 -4.51 10.14
N LEU A 79 14.90 -5.59 10.89
CA LEU A 79 14.82 -6.94 10.33
C LEU A 79 13.39 -7.32 9.91
N VAL A 80 12.38 -6.83 10.64
CA VAL A 80 10.96 -7.04 10.29
C VAL A 80 10.61 -6.38 8.94
N LEU A 81 11.33 -5.33 8.55
CA LEU A 81 11.13 -4.68 7.24
C LEU A 81 11.40 -5.62 6.07
N VAL A 82 12.27 -6.63 6.25
CA VAL A 82 12.56 -7.64 5.23
C VAL A 82 11.37 -8.60 5.03
N LEU A 83 10.50 -8.74 6.03
CA LEU A 83 9.30 -9.58 5.95
C LEU A 83 8.18 -8.91 5.15
N ILE A 84 8.09 -7.58 5.16
CA ILE A 84 7.06 -6.83 4.42
C ILE A 84 7.08 -7.15 2.91
N PRO A 85 8.22 -7.08 2.18
CA PRO A 85 8.25 -7.44 0.77
C PRO A 85 7.97 -8.92 0.54
N LEU A 86 8.38 -9.82 1.45
CA LEU A 86 8.02 -11.24 1.36
C LEU A 86 6.51 -11.46 1.45
N VAL A 87 5.84 -10.78 2.38
CA VAL A 87 4.36 -10.82 2.51
C VAL A 87 3.71 -10.31 1.23
N ILE A 88 4.23 -9.22 0.65
CA ILE A 88 3.71 -8.68 -0.62
C ILE A 88 3.87 -9.68 -1.75
N ILE A 89 5.05 -10.28 -1.91
CA ILE A 89 5.36 -11.25 -2.97
C ILE A 89 4.49 -12.51 -2.81
N LEU A 90 4.41 -13.08 -1.62
CA LEU A 90 3.60 -14.27 -1.36
C LEU A 90 2.10 -14.00 -1.58
N GLY A 91 1.61 -12.85 -1.13
CA GLY A 91 0.23 -12.43 -1.38
C GLY A 91 -0.05 -12.24 -2.86
N ALA A 92 0.87 -11.62 -3.61
CA ALA A 92 0.78 -11.50 -5.06
C ALA A 92 0.69 -12.88 -5.74
N ILE A 93 1.64 -13.78 -5.46
CA ILE A 93 1.67 -15.13 -6.05
C ILE A 93 0.35 -15.86 -5.75
N LYS A 94 -0.13 -15.80 -4.51
CA LYS A 94 -1.39 -16.44 -4.13
C LYS A 94 -2.58 -15.85 -4.90
N ILE A 95 -2.70 -14.53 -4.97
CA ILE A 95 -3.84 -13.86 -5.62
C ILE A 95 -3.83 -14.10 -7.13
N PHE A 96 -2.67 -14.08 -7.77
CA PHE A 96 -2.56 -14.32 -9.21
C PHE A 96 -2.66 -15.81 -9.58
N SER A 97 -2.22 -16.72 -8.70
CA SER A 97 -2.34 -18.17 -8.94
C SER A 97 -3.74 -18.72 -8.68
N ASP A 98 -4.51 -18.08 -7.80
CA ASP A 98 -5.90 -18.47 -7.49
C ASP A 98 -6.88 -17.92 -8.54
N ASN A 99 -6.46 -16.93 -9.32
CA ASN A 99 -7.31 -16.33 -10.33
C ASN A 99 -7.38 -17.18 -11.60
N LYS A 100 -8.45 -17.96 -11.72
CA LYS A 100 -8.89 -18.54 -12.99
C LYS A 100 -9.89 -17.55 -13.64
N ASP A 101 -9.38 -16.40 -14.07
CA ASP A 101 -10.08 -15.59 -15.08
C ASP A 101 -9.71 -16.14 -16.47
#